data_AF-A0A926ERA7-F1
#
_entry.id   AF-A0A926ERA7-F1
#
_cell.length_a   1.000
_cell.length_b   1.000
_cell.length_c   1.000
_cell.angle_alpha   90.00
_cell.angle_beta   90.00
_cell.angle_gamma   90.00
#
_symmetry.space_group_name_H-M   'P 1'
#
loop_
_entity.id
_entity.type
_entity.pdbx_description
1 polymer ?
#
loop_
_entity_poly.entity_id
_entity_poly.type
_entity_poly.pdbx_seq_one_letter_code
_entity_poly.pdbx_strand_id
1 'polypeptide(L)'
;MFIIQKNDASSKTIRMPNALIEQLEEIAASEDISFNQLVVQCCEYALANLPKNDGKITCTEQFISRKRQIKSAFETYYLAEHPAANKTTVMQVFADAIYPTQRRHAALGIDLYSVLSGKISIDEYRSTLESYFLKINRNNPESQARNYANCTKQLKAFMEQADLI
;
A
#
# COMPACT_ATOMS: atom_id res chain seq x y z
N MET A 1 3.28 50.25 -9.18
CA MET A 1 1.93 50.18 -8.58
C MET A 1 1.98 49.19 -7.44
N PHE A 2 1.71 49.63 -6.21
CA PHE A 2 1.69 48.77 -5.03
C PHE A 2 0.31 48.09 -4.94
N ILE A 3 0.30 46.75 -4.91
CA ILE A 3 -0.93 45.95 -4.82
C ILE A 3 -0.94 45.30 -3.44
N ILE A 4 -1.91 45.69 -2.61
CA ILE A 4 -2.11 45.14 -1.27
C ILE A 4 -2.74 43.75 -1.44
N GLN A 5 -2.09 42.71 -0.95
CA GLN A 5 -2.68 41.37 -0.85
C GLN A 5 -3.32 41.18 0.53
N LYS A 6 -4.51 40.57 0.56
CA LYS A 6 -5.16 40.16 1.81
C LYS A 6 -4.61 38.80 2.22
N ASN A 7 -3.94 38.74 3.37
CA ASN A 7 -3.66 37.49 4.07
C ASN A 7 -4.87 37.13 4.94
N ASP A 8 -5.79 36.34 4.38
CA ASP A 8 -6.93 35.83 5.14
C ASP A 8 -6.50 34.61 5.95
N ALA A 9 -6.51 34.72 7.29
CA ALA A 9 -6.25 33.63 8.22
C ALA A 9 -7.53 33.32 9.03
N SER A 10 -7.85 32.02 9.20
CA SER A 10 -9.00 31.59 9.99
C SER A 10 -8.56 30.70 11.15
N SER A 11 -9.11 30.95 12.34
CA SER A 11 -8.80 30.16 13.53
C SER A 11 -9.53 28.81 13.50
N LYS A 12 -8.79 27.72 13.75
CA LYS A 12 -9.33 26.36 13.91
C LYS A 12 -8.78 25.73 15.18
N THR A 13 -9.61 24.97 15.90
CA THR A 13 -9.21 24.24 17.10
C THR A 13 -9.01 22.77 16.78
N ILE A 14 -7.84 22.24 17.14
CA ILE A 14 -7.48 20.82 17.00
C ILE A 14 -7.17 20.23 18.38
N ARG A 15 -7.43 18.93 18.56
CA ARG A 15 -7.09 18.20 19.79
C ARG A 15 -5.90 17.29 19.50
N MET A 16 -4.87 17.35 20.33
CA MET A 16 -3.62 16.59 20.20
C MET A 16 -3.28 15.91 21.53
N PRO A 17 -2.52 14.79 21.53
CA PRO A 17 -2.00 14.21 22.76
C PRO A 17 -1.09 15.19 23.52
N ASN A 18 -1.18 15.25 24.85
CA ASN A 18 -0.39 16.19 25.66
C ASN A 18 1.12 16.09 25.39
N ALA A 19 1.65 14.87 25.30
CA ALA A 19 3.07 14.64 25.01
C ALA A 19 3.51 15.23 23.66
N LEU A 20 2.62 15.27 22.66
CA LEU A 20 2.93 15.89 21.37
C LEU A 20 2.92 17.42 21.48
N ILE A 21 1.99 17.98 22.26
CA ILE A 21 1.92 19.42 22.50
C ILE A 21 3.21 19.90 23.18
N GLU A 22 3.64 19.22 24.24
CA GLU A 22 4.89 19.54 24.97
C GLU A 22 6.11 19.53 24.04
N GLN A 23 6.26 18.49 23.21
CA GLN A 23 7.36 18.41 22.25
C GLN A 23 7.34 19.55 21.23
N LEU A 24 6.17 19.89 20.69
CA LEU A 24 6.03 20.99 19.73
C LEU A 24 6.31 22.35 20.40
N GLU A 25 5.93 22.53 21.66
CA GLU A 25 6.22 23.75 22.42
C GLU A 25 7.72 23.91 22.69
N GLU A 26 8.42 22.83 23.07
CA GLU A 26 9.88 22.86 23.26
C GLU A 26 10.62 23.22 21.96
N ILE A 27 10.22 22.63 20.84
CA ILE A 27 10.80 22.93 19.51
C ILE A 27 10.51 24.38 19.11
N ALA A 28 9.28 24.84 19.29
CA ALA A 28 8.91 26.21 18.96
C ALA A 28 9.72 27.23 19.78
N ALA A 29 9.93 26.94 21.07
CA ALA A 29 10.77 27.76 21.95
C ALA A 29 12.26 27.73 21.56
N SER A 30 12.81 26.57 21.20
CA SER A 30 14.22 26.47 20.81
C SER A 30 14.53 27.19 19.49
N GLU A 31 13.55 27.22 18.58
CA GLU A 31 13.67 27.86 17.26
C GLU A 31 13.16 29.32 17.24
N ASP A 32 12.77 29.87 18.40
CA ASP A 32 12.23 31.24 18.55
C ASP A 32 11.04 31.56 17.62
N ILE A 33 10.12 30.60 17.47
CA ILE A 33 8.90 30.73 16.67
C ILE A 33 7.64 30.47 17.50
N SER A 34 6.50 30.99 17.04
CA SER A 34 5.22 30.66 17.68
C SER A 34 4.79 29.22 17.40
N PHE A 35 4.07 28.61 18.35
CA PHE A 35 3.46 27.29 18.17
C PHE A 35 2.65 27.19 16.87
N ASN A 36 1.88 28.23 16.53
CA ASN A 36 1.11 28.26 15.29
C ASN A 36 2.00 28.26 14.04
N GLN A 37 3.10 29.02 14.04
CA GLN A 37 4.06 29.00 12.92
C GLN A 37 4.70 27.61 12.75
N LEU A 38 5.07 26.95 13.85
CA LEU A 38 5.58 25.58 13.78
C LEU A 38 4.54 24.62 13.20
N VAL A 39 3.29 24.67 13.68
CA VAL A 39 2.21 23.81 13.19
C VAL A 39 1.93 24.04 11.71
N VAL A 40 1.93 25.28 11.24
CA VAL A 40 1.77 25.60 9.81
C VAL A 40 2.91 24.99 9.00
N GLN A 41 4.17 25.17 9.41
CA GLN A 41 5.32 24.60 8.71
C GLN A 41 5.31 23.06 8.71
N CYS A 42 4.92 22.43 9.81
CA CYS A 42 4.72 20.99 9.88
C CYS A 42 3.65 20.53 8.88
N CYS A 43 2.53 21.25 8.78
CA CYS A 43 1.48 20.97 7.81
C CYS A 43 1.98 21.15 6.37
N GLU A 44 2.64 22.27 6.07
CA GLU A 44 3.19 22.56 4.74
C GLU A 44 4.22 21.52 4.32
N TYR A 45 5.13 21.15 5.22
CA TYR A 45 6.11 20.09 4.99
C TYR A 45 5.42 18.76 4.76
N ALA A 46 4.47 18.38 5.62
CA ALA A 46 3.73 17.14 5.46
C ALA A 46 2.96 17.11 4.15
N LEU A 47 2.35 18.22 3.72
CA LEU A 47 1.64 18.33 2.44
C LEU A 47 2.58 18.28 1.23
N ALA A 48 3.75 18.93 1.30
CA ALA A 48 4.76 18.92 0.25
C ALA A 48 5.43 17.55 0.09
N ASN A 49 5.57 16.82 1.20
CA ASN A 49 6.16 15.48 1.28
C ASN A 49 5.12 14.38 1.43
N LEU A 50 3.82 14.68 1.30
CA LEU A 50 2.81 13.66 1.08
C LEU A 50 3.30 12.91 -0.16
N PRO A 51 3.41 11.57 -0.11
CA PRO A 51 3.80 10.81 -1.28
C PRO A 51 2.89 11.25 -2.42
N LYS A 52 3.48 11.91 -3.41
CA LYS A 52 2.74 12.39 -4.57
C LYS A 52 2.04 11.18 -5.12
N ASN A 53 0.72 11.31 -5.20
CA ASN A 53 -0.12 10.19 -5.53
C ASN A 53 -0.04 9.98 -7.04
N ASP A 54 1.10 9.50 -7.51
CA ASP A 54 1.41 9.18 -8.90
C ASP A 54 0.59 7.94 -9.37
N GLY A 55 -0.43 7.54 -8.60
CA GLY A 55 -1.12 6.26 -8.74
C GLY A 55 -0.40 5.11 -8.03
N LYS A 56 0.88 5.29 -7.67
CA LYS A 56 1.73 4.26 -7.06
C LYS A 56 1.26 3.82 -5.68
N ILE A 57 1.51 2.55 -5.41
CA ILE A 57 1.19 1.87 -4.18
C ILE A 57 2.49 1.70 -3.42
N THR A 58 2.51 2.13 -2.16
CA THR A 58 3.70 2.11 -1.30
C THR A 58 3.52 1.23 -0.06
N CYS A 59 2.30 0.72 0.16
CA CYS A 59 1.99 -0.21 1.24
C CYS A 59 0.75 -1.07 0.92
N THR A 60 0.55 -2.13 1.70
CA THR A 60 -0.59 -3.05 1.53
C THR A 60 -1.93 -2.36 1.81
N GLU A 61 -2.01 -1.41 2.73
CA GLU A 61 -3.24 -0.67 3.04
C GLU A 61 -3.70 0.19 1.85
N GLN A 62 -2.75 0.84 1.16
CA GLN A 62 -3.05 1.58 -0.07
C GLN A 62 -3.58 0.64 -1.16
N PHE A 63 -2.96 -0.53 -1.34
CA PHE A 63 -3.47 -1.55 -2.26
C PHE A 63 -4.90 -1.95 -1.91
N ILE A 64 -5.18 -2.24 -0.63
CA ILE A 64 -6.51 -2.64 -0.17
C ILE A 64 -7.55 -1.55 -0.45
N SER A 65 -7.22 -0.28 -0.23
CA SER A 65 -8.12 0.85 -0.49
C SER A 65 -8.50 0.97 -1.97
N ARG A 66 -7.56 0.67 -2.88
CA ARG A 66 -7.73 0.77 -4.34
C ARG A 66 -8.05 -0.56 -5.01
N LYS A 67 -8.22 -1.63 -4.23
CA LYS A 67 -8.37 -3.01 -4.71
C LYS A 67 -9.39 -3.16 -5.82
N ARG A 68 -10.51 -2.44 -5.79
CA ARG A 68 -11.54 -2.49 -6.85
C ARG A 68 -11.02 -1.97 -8.20
N GLN A 69 -10.31 -0.85 -8.19
CA GLN A 69 -9.72 -0.24 -9.39
C GLN A 69 -8.61 -1.13 -9.94
N ILE A 70 -7.70 -1.57 -9.07
CA ILE A 70 -6.59 -2.48 -9.43
C ILE A 70 -7.14 -3.77 -10.03
N LYS A 71 -8.17 -4.36 -9.41
CA LYS A 71 -8.82 -5.56 -9.93
C LYS A 71 -9.39 -5.35 -11.33
N SER A 72 -10.05 -4.21 -11.58
CA SER A 72 -10.60 -3.91 -12.91
C SER A 72 -9.50 -3.73 -13.96
N ALA A 73 -8.40 -3.05 -13.61
CA ALA A 73 -7.28 -2.87 -14.51
C ALA A 73 -6.52 -4.18 -14.78
N PHE A 74 -6.32 -5.01 -13.74
CA PHE A 74 -5.76 -6.34 -13.86
C PHE A 74 -6.62 -7.24 -14.76
N GLU A 75 -7.95 -7.12 -14.70
CA GLU A 75 -8.85 -7.88 -15.56
C GLU A 75 -8.60 -7.59 -17.05
N THR A 76 -8.48 -6.31 -17.41
CA THR A 76 -8.17 -5.89 -18.78
C THR A 76 -6.79 -6.36 -19.21
N TYR A 77 -5.78 -6.22 -18.35
CA TYR A 77 -4.41 -6.68 -18.62
C TYR A 77 -4.35 -8.20 -18.85
N TYR A 78 -4.95 -8.98 -17.95
CA TYR A 78 -4.90 -10.43 -18.00
C TYR A 78 -5.61 -11.00 -19.24
N LEU A 79 -6.76 -10.44 -19.62
CA LEU A 79 -7.49 -10.86 -20.81
C LEU A 79 -6.75 -10.51 -22.11
N ALA A 80 -5.94 -9.45 -22.12
CA ALA A 80 -5.10 -9.12 -23.27
C ALA A 80 -3.99 -10.15 -23.50
N GLU A 81 -3.37 -10.66 -22.43
CA GLU A 81 -2.35 -11.72 -22.53
C GLU A 81 -2.96 -13.12 -22.68
N HIS A 82 -4.18 -13.33 -22.19
CA HIS A 82 -4.88 -14.61 -22.20
C HIS A 82 -6.30 -14.49 -22.79
N PRO A 83 -6.43 -14.31 -24.12
CA PRO A 83 -7.71 -14.05 -24.77
C PRO A 83 -8.73 -15.20 -24.66
N ALA A 84 -8.26 -16.43 -24.40
CA ALA A 84 -9.12 -17.59 -24.17
C ALA A 84 -9.63 -17.72 -22.72
N ALA A 85 -9.14 -16.89 -21.79
CA ALA A 85 -9.57 -16.93 -20.40
C ALA A 85 -10.95 -16.29 -20.24
N ASN A 86 -11.75 -16.83 -19.32
CA ASN A 86 -13.03 -16.22 -18.95
C ASN A 86 -12.87 -15.37 -17.69
N LYS A 87 -13.86 -14.49 -17.45
CA LYS A 87 -13.88 -13.58 -16.30
C LYS A 87 -13.76 -14.29 -14.95
N THR A 88 -14.33 -15.48 -14.81
CA THR A 88 -14.25 -16.29 -13.59
C THR A 88 -12.82 -16.72 -13.29
N THR A 89 -12.08 -17.17 -14.30
CA THR A 89 -10.66 -17.52 -14.19
C THR A 89 -9.84 -16.32 -13.73
N VAL A 90 -10.05 -15.15 -14.34
CA VAL A 90 -9.30 -13.93 -13.98
C VAL A 90 -9.59 -13.50 -12.53
N MET A 91 -10.85 -13.61 -12.10
CA MET A 91 -11.23 -13.34 -10.72
C MET A 91 -10.57 -14.30 -9.72
N GLN A 92 -10.45 -15.58 -10.07
CA GLN A 92 -9.77 -16.57 -9.26
C GLN A 92 -8.27 -16.29 -9.17
N VAL A 93 -7.60 -16.03 -10.30
CA VAL A 93 -6.18 -15.66 -10.34
C VAL A 93 -5.91 -14.44 -9.48
N PHE A 94 -6.73 -13.38 -9.60
CA PHE A 94 -6.57 -12.19 -8.76
C PHE A 94 -6.78 -12.50 -7.27
N ALA A 95 -7.78 -13.32 -6.92
CA ALA A 95 -8.04 -13.71 -5.54
C ALA A 95 -6.90 -14.53 -4.93
N ASP A 96 -6.26 -15.38 -5.73
CA ASP A 96 -5.11 -16.18 -5.35
C ASP A 96 -3.84 -15.32 -5.26
N ALA A 97 -3.66 -14.35 -6.15
CA ALA A 97 -2.53 -13.41 -6.10
C ALA A 97 -2.50 -12.58 -4.81
N ILE A 98 -3.67 -12.26 -4.25
CA ILE A 98 -3.82 -11.50 -3.00
C ILE A 98 -4.09 -12.39 -1.78
N TYR A 99 -3.84 -13.69 -1.88
CA TYR A 99 -3.96 -14.64 -0.77
C TYR A 99 -3.39 -14.15 0.57
N PRO A 100 -2.20 -13.52 0.66
CA PRO A 100 -1.61 -13.14 1.94
C PRO A 100 -2.37 -11.98 2.61
N THR A 101 -3.16 -11.21 1.87
CA THR A 101 -3.97 -10.10 2.42
C THR A 101 -5.25 -10.56 3.11
N GLN A 102 -5.63 -11.82 2.98
CA GLN A 102 -6.90 -12.31 3.52
C GLN A 102 -6.76 -12.49 5.03
N ARG A 103 -7.66 -11.88 5.82
CA ARG A 103 -7.60 -11.91 7.30
C ARG A 103 -7.45 -13.31 7.90
N ARG A 104 -8.08 -14.32 7.30
CA ARG A 104 -7.98 -15.73 7.71
C ARG A 104 -6.57 -16.33 7.58
N HIS A 105 -5.68 -15.69 6.84
CA HIS A 105 -4.29 -16.09 6.61
C HIS A 105 -3.29 -15.15 7.29
N ALA A 106 -3.72 -14.35 8.27
CA ALA A 106 -2.84 -13.45 9.03
C ALA A 106 -1.64 -14.17 9.66
N ALA A 107 -1.79 -15.45 10.02
CA ALA A 107 -0.72 -16.31 10.54
C ALA A 107 0.42 -16.59 9.54
N LEU A 108 0.23 -16.29 8.25
CA LEU A 108 1.29 -16.35 7.24
C LEU A 108 2.37 -15.30 7.49
N GLY A 109 2.02 -14.16 8.11
CA GLY A 109 2.98 -13.11 8.48
C GLY A 109 3.65 -12.39 7.31
N ILE A 110 3.13 -12.55 6.09
CA ILE A 110 3.70 -11.94 4.88
C ILE A 110 2.90 -10.70 4.49
N ASP A 111 3.61 -9.59 4.34
CA ASP A 111 3.10 -8.37 3.75
C ASP A 111 3.08 -8.45 2.22
N LEU A 112 1.91 -8.25 1.59
CA LEU A 112 1.74 -8.37 0.13
C LEU A 112 2.64 -7.35 -0.61
N TYR A 113 2.67 -6.10 -0.14
CA TYR A 113 3.48 -5.07 -0.77
C TYR A 113 4.97 -5.41 -0.78
N SER A 114 5.47 -6.03 0.29
CA SER A 114 6.86 -6.50 0.35
C SER A 114 7.18 -7.55 -0.72
N VAL A 115 6.23 -8.41 -1.08
CA VAL A 115 6.38 -9.36 -2.20
C VAL A 115 6.31 -8.64 -3.56
N LEU A 116 5.34 -7.75 -3.72
CA LEU A 116 5.13 -7.01 -4.98
C LEU A 116 6.33 -6.08 -5.30
N SER A 117 6.79 -5.30 -4.32
CA SER A 117 7.95 -4.42 -4.43
C SER A 117 9.29 -5.17 -4.56
N GLY A 118 9.30 -6.49 -4.40
CA GLY A 118 10.50 -7.31 -4.51
C GLY A 118 11.41 -7.32 -3.27
N LYS A 119 10.98 -6.74 -2.15
CA LYS A 119 11.67 -6.88 -0.85
C LYS A 119 11.71 -8.34 -0.40
N ILE A 120 10.65 -9.09 -0.69
CA ILE A 120 10.56 -10.54 -0.54
C ILE A 120 10.55 -11.14 -1.94
N SER A 121 11.46 -12.09 -2.19
CA SER A 121 11.52 -12.77 -3.48
C SER A 121 10.31 -13.70 -3.68
N ILE A 122 9.93 -14.00 -4.92
CA ILE A 122 8.83 -14.93 -5.21
C ILE A 122 9.14 -16.34 -4.70
N ASP A 123 10.40 -16.77 -4.71
CA ASP A 123 10.83 -18.07 -4.19
C ASP A 123 10.75 -18.16 -2.66
N GLU A 124 11.12 -17.08 -1.96
CA GLU A 124 10.95 -16.97 -0.51
C GLU A 124 9.47 -16.94 -0.12
N TYR A 125 8.64 -16.18 -0.87
CA TYR A 125 7.20 -16.16 -0.71
C TYR A 125 6.58 -17.56 -0.88
N ARG A 126 6.98 -18.29 -1.93
CA ARG A 126 6.56 -19.68 -2.19
C ARG A 126 6.92 -20.59 -1.03
N SER A 127 8.17 -20.54 -0.56
CA SER A 127 8.67 -21.40 0.53
C SER A 127 7.92 -21.15 1.84
N THR A 128 7.57 -19.89 2.11
CA THR A 128 6.79 -19.50 3.29
C THR A 128 5.34 -19.99 3.19
N LEU A 129 4.70 -19.88 2.02
CA LEU A 129 3.38 -20.45 1.77
C LEU A 129 3.35 -21.97 1.95
N GLU A 130 4.34 -22.67 1.44
CA GLU A 130 4.44 -24.13 1.57
C GLU A 130 4.56 -24.54 3.04
N SER A 131 5.44 -23.88 3.78
CA SER A 131 5.60 -24.09 5.22
C SER A 131 4.30 -23.82 5.99
N TYR A 132 3.55 -22.79 5.61
CA TYR A 132 2.25 -22.49 6.19
C TYR A 132 1.21 -23.56 5.85
N PHE A 133 1.17 -24.05 4.61
CA PHE A 133 0.25 -25.10 4.18
C PHE A 133 0.51 -26.45 4.83
N LEU A 134 1.78 -26.80 5.07
CA LEU A 134 2.16 -27.97 5.86
C LEU A 134 1.60 -27.87 7.29
N LYS A 135 1.76 -26.70 7.95
CA LYS A 135 1.26 -26.49 9.33
C LYS A 135 -0.25 -26.66 9.45
N ILE A 136 -1.01 -26.29 8.44
CA ILE A 136 -2.49 -26.41 8.44
C ILE A 136 -2.99 -27.71 7.80
N ASN A 137 -2.10 -28.68 7.53
CA ASN A 137 -2.43 -29.97 6.89
C ASN A 137 -3.20 -29.82 5.56
N ARG A 138 -2.80 -28.86 4.72
CA ARG A 138 -3.42 -28.65 3.41
C ARG A 138 -2.88 -29.69 2.41
N ASN A 139 -3.76 -30.24 1.58
CA ASN A 139 -3.36 -31.21 0.55
C ASN A 139 -2.43 -30.57 -0.51
N ASN A 140 -1.40 -31.30 -0.95
CA ASN A 140 -0.45 -30.86 -1.99
C ASN A 140 0.14 -29.46 -1.75
N PRO A 141 0.77 -29.21 -0.58
CA PRO A 141 1.20 -27.89 -0.15
C PRO A 141 2.16 -27.22 -1.14
N GLU A 142 3.11 -27.98 -1.69
CA GLU A 142 4.08 -27.50 -2.69
C GLU A 142 3.39 -27.00 -3.96
N SER A 143 2.51 -27.82 -4.57
CA SER A 143 1.79 -27.46 -5.79
C SER A 143 0.89 -26.25 -5.57
N GLN A 144 0.23 -26.16 -4.41
CA GLN A 144 -0.61 -25.02 -4.09
C GLN A 144 0.23 -23.75 -3.90
N ALA A 145 1.31 -23.82 -3.12
CA ALA A 145 2.21 -22.69 -2.91
C ALA A 145 2.77 -22.16 -4.23
N ARG A 146 3.16 -23.06 -5.15
CA ARG A 146 3.58 -22.71 -6.51
C ARG A 146 2.48 -21.98 -7.28
N ASN A 147 1.23 -22.45 -7.23
CA ASN A 147 0.11 -21.81 -7.91
C ASN A 147 -0.16 -20.39 -7.37
N TYR A 148 -0.22 -20.22 -6.05
CA TYR A 148 -0.39 -18.89 -5.43
C TYR A 148 0.76 -17.94 -5.77
N ALA A 149 2.00 -18.40 -5.67
CA ALA A 149 3.18 -17.61 -6.02
C ALA A 149 3.18 -17.18 -7.50
N ASN A 150 2.75 -18.06 -8.42
CA ASN A 150 2.60 -17.73 -9.83
C ASN A 150 1.52 -16.67 -10.07
N CYS A 151 0.38 -16.75 -9.38
CA CYS A 151 -0.65 -15.72 -9.46
C CYS A 151 -0.14 -14.37 -8.95
N THR A 152 0.59 -14.36 -7.82
CA THR A 152 1.23 -13.13 -7.29
C THR A 152 2.29 -12.59 -8.25
N LYS A 153 3.04 -13.46 -8.95
CA LYS A 153 3.99 -13.04 -9.99
C LYS A 153 3.30 -12.35 -11.17
N GLN A 154 2.16 -12.85 -11.63
CA GLN A 154 1.36 -12.20 -12.68
C GLN A 154 0.83 -10.84 -12.22
N LEU A 155 0.34 -10.75 -10.98
CA LEU A 155 -0.07 -9.47 -10.40
C LEU A 155 1.10 -8.49 -10.30
N LYS A 156 2.28 -8.96 -9.90
CA LYS A 156 3.50 -8.14 -9.86
C LYS A 156 3.87 -7.59 -11.24
N ALA A 157 3.90 -8.45 -12.26
CA ALA A 157 4.21 -8.03 -13.63
C ALA A 157 3.24 -6.96 -14.15
N PHE A 158 1.94 -7.14 -13.91
CA PHE A 158 0.93 -6.12 -14.19
C PHE A 158 1.25 -4.78 -13.49
N MET A 159 1.57 -4.83 -12.20
CA MET A 159 1.80 -3.62 -11.41
C MET A 159 3.07 -2.88 -11.83
N GLU A 160 4.13 -3.60 -12.23
CA GLU A 160 5.33 -3.02 -12.82
C GLU A 160 5.03 -2.40 -14.19
N GLN A 161 4.28 -3.09 -15.06
CA GLN A 161 3.92 -2.58 -16.38
C GLN A 161 3.00 -1.35 -16.32
N ALA A 162 2.10 -1.30 -15.33
CA ALA A 162 1.18 -0.20 -15.12
C ALA A 162 1.79 0.95 -14.27
N ASP A 163 3.09 0.88 -13.94
CA ASP A 163 3.81 1.84 -13.09
C ASP A 163 3.09 2.09 -11.74
N LEU A 164 2.53 1.03 -11.15
CA LEU A 164 1.78 1.07 -9.89
C LEU A 164 2.65 0.79 -8.66
N ILE A 165 3.90 0.36 -8.81
CA ILE A 165 4.85 0.05 -7.73
C ILE A 165 6.27 0.44 -8.10
#